data_AF-A0A7W8JZN4-F1
#
_entry.id   AF-A0A7W8JZN4-F1
#
_cell.length_a   1.000
_cell.length_b   1.000
_cell.length_c   1.000
_cell.angle_alpha   90.00
_cell.angle_beta   90.00
_cell.angle_gamma   90.00
#
_symmetry.space_group_name_H-M   'P 1'
#
loop_
_entity.id
_entity.type
_entity.pdbx_description
1 polymer ?
#
loop_
_entity_poly.entity_id
_entity_poly.type
_entity_poly.pdbx_seq_one_letter_code
_entity_poly.pdbx_strand_id
1 'polypeptide(L)'
;MPLAIVNVLDETGQRSRSHGLRPEILEAQAAALGVPLRTARASWASYEAEFTTLLAGAVVDGATAAVFGDIDLAAHRDWEEKVCRAAGLRASLPLWLEPRRALVDELLGLGFRALIVAVKEDALPARLLGRTLDAGVVAEIESLGADACGENGEYHTVLVDGPDFARPLNLVPGPAGIHHTGEGPFRVATLDLVLA
;
A
#
# COMPACT_ATOMS: atom_id res chain seq x y z
N MET A 1 8.70 15.56 -10.61
CA MET A 1 7.78 15.51 -9.46
C MET A 1 6.57 14.65 -9.83
N PRO A 2 6.04 13.86 -8.89
CA PRO A 2 4.80 13.10 -9.11
C PRO A 2 3.62 14.08 -9.33
N LEU A 3 2.73 13.75 -10.28
CA LEU A 3 1.55 14.57 -10.57
C LEU A 3 0.35 14.19 -9.69
N ALA A 4 0.24 12.92 -9.33
CA ALA A 4 -0.82 12.41 -8.47
C ALA A 4 -0.40 11.06 -7.87
N ILE A 5 -1.02 10.72 -6.74
CA ILE A 5 -1.12 9.37 -6.19
C ILE A 5 -2.44 8.79 -6.67
N VAL A 6 -2.44 7.53 -7.12
CA VAL A 6 -3.63 6.81 -7.55
C VAL A 6 -3.93 5.71 -6.53
N ASN A 7 -5.16 5.64 -6.05
CA ASN A 7 -5.61 4.55 -5.19
C ASN A 7 -7.05 4.14 -5.52
N VAL A 8 -7.32 2.85 -5.57
CA VAL A 8 -8.68 2.35 -5.79
C VAL A 8 -9.24 1.82 -4.47
N LEU A 9 -10.37 2.39 -4.09
CA LEU A 9 -11.17 1.99 -2.93
C LEU A 9 -12.07 0.80 -3.28
N ASP A 10 -12.57 0.13 -2.26
CA ASP A 10 -13.64 -0.84 -2.44
C ASP A 10 -14.94 -0.21 -2.99
N GLU A 11 -15.90 -1.06 -3.31
CA GLU A 11 -17.20 -0.67 -3.89
C GLU A 11 -17.98 0.29 -2.99
N THR A 12 -17.82 0.16 -1.67
CA THR A 12 -18.48 1.03 -0.70
C THR A 12 -17.81 2.40 -0.62
N GLY A 13 -16.53 2.47 -1.02
CA GLY A 13 -15.68 3.64 -0.88
C GLY A 13 -15.23 3.89 0.55
N GLN A 14 -15.43 2.95 1.47
CA GLN A 14 -15.10 3.14 2.90
C GLN A 14 -13.69 2.69 3.25
N ARG A 15 -13.07 1.85 2.41
CA ARG A 15 -11.75 1.28 2.65
C ARG A 15 -10.95 1.12 1.35
N SER A 16 -9.64 1.30 1.44
CA SER A 16 -8.70 0.76 0.45
C SER A 16 -8.65 -0.76 0.57
N ARG A 17 -8.32 -1.46 -0.53
CA ARG A 17 -8.39 -2.92 -0.61
C ARG A 17 -7.43 -3.62 0.36
N SER A 18 -6.23 -4.02 -0.09
CA SER A 18 -5.35 -4.90 0.69
C SER A 18 -4.90 -4.30 2.03
N HIS A 19 -4.94 -2.97 2.17
CA HIS A 19 -4.50 -2.26 3.37
C HIS A 19 -5.63 -1.93 4.35
N GLY A 20 -6.91 -1.97 3.92
CA GLY A 20 -8.04 -1.64 4.80
C GLY A 20 -7.99 -0.22 5.37
N LEU A 21 -7.40 0.75 4.67
CA LEU A 21 -7.28 2.13 5.16
C LEU A 21 -8.50 2.96 4.78
N ARG A 22 -8.91 3.88 5.66
CA ARG A 22 -10.03 4.79 5.36
C ARG A 22 -9.59 5.90 4.40
N PRO A 23 -10.49 6.44 3.55
CA PRO A 23 -10.16 7.50 2.59
C PRO A 23 -9.46 8.69 3.24
N GLU A 24 -9.87 9.12 4.42
CA GLU A 24 -9.26 10.25 5.12
C GLU A 24 -7.78 10.03 5.49
N ILE A 25 -7.35 8.77 5.68
CA ILE A 25 -5.94 8.44 5.92
C ILE A 25 -5.14 8.61 4.62
N LEU A 26 -5.67 8.13 3.49
CA LEU A 26 -5.04 8.31 2.19
C LEU A 26 -4.94 9.79 1.82
N GLU A 27 -6.00 10.56 2.09
CA GLU A 27 -6.04 12.01 1.90
C GLU A 27 -4.99 12.71 2.78
N ALA A 28 -4.86 12.30 4.04
CA ALA A 28 -3.85 12.83 4.95
C ALA A 28 -2.42 12.49 4.49
N GLN A 29 -2.17 11.28 3.99
CA GLN A 29 -0.87 10.89 3.43
C GLN A 29 -0.53 11.74 2.20
N ALA A 30 -1.47 11.86 1.26
CA ALA A 30 -1.30 12.67 0.06
C ALA A 30 -1.05 14.15 0.40
N ALA A 31 -1.81 14.71 1.35
CA ALA A 31 -1.62 16.07 1.83
C ALA A 31 -0.27 16.27 2.53
N ALA A 32 0.21 15.29 3.30
CA ALA A 32 1.52 15.35 3.93
C ALA A 32 2.67 15.27 2.93
N LEU A 33 2.50 14.55 1.81
CA LEU A 33 3.46 14.48 0.71
C LEU A 33 3.36 15.67 -0.26
N GLY A 34 2.32 16.49 -0.16
CA GLY A 34 2.08 17.60 -1.09
C GLY A 34 1.71 17.14 -2.51
N VAL A 35 1.15 15.93 -2.65
CA VAL A 35 0.79 15.34 -3.96
C VAL A 35 -0.73 15.14 -4.02
N PRO A 36 -1.41 15.50 -5.13
CA PRO A 36 -2.83 15.23 -5.30
C PRO A 36 -3.17 13.74 -5.19
N LEU A 37 -4.30 13.41 -4.57
CA LEU A 37 -4.85 12.04 -4.55
C LEU A 37 -5.98 11.91 -5.57
N ARG A 38 -5.92 10.85 -6.39
CA ARG A 38 -6.98 10.44 -7.31
C ARG A 38 -7.51 9.08 -6.88
N THR A 39 -8.82 9.00 -6.61
CA THR A 39 -9.48 7.77 -6.20
C THR A 39 -10.66 7.41 -7.08
N ALA A 40 -10.92 6.11 -7.19
CA ALA A 40 -12.15 5.55 -7.71
C ALA A 40 -12.64 4.46 -6.76
N ARG A 41 -13.91 4.09 -6.91
CA ARG A 41 -14.52 2.94 -6.22
C ARG A 41 -14.70 1.84 -7.24
N ALA A 42 -14.29 0.63 -6.92
CA ALA A 42 -14.41 -0.45 -7.88
C ALA A 42 -14.71 -1.78 -7.20
N SER A 43 -15.52 -2.60 -7.87
CA SER A 43 -15.59 -4.04 -7.59
C SER A 43 -14.40 -4.77 -8.18
N TRP A 44 -14.22 -6.05 -7.86
CA TRP A 44 -13.25 -6.87 -8.58
C TRP A 44 -13.55 -6.94 -10.09
N ALA A 45 -14.83 -6.88 -10.47
CA ALA A 45 -15.25 -6.89 -11.87
C ALA A 45 -14.99 -5.55 -12.58
N SER A 46 -15.09 -4.41 -11.87
CA SER A 46 -14.86 -3.08 -12.45
C SER A 46 -13.45 -2.53 -12.23
N TYR A 47 -12.61 -3.19 -11.42
CA TYR A 47 -11.30 -2.70 -10.98
C TYR A 47 -10.42 -2.21 -12.12
N GLU A 48 -10.22 -3.03 -13.15
CA GLU A 48 -9.36 -2.69 -14.29
C GLU A 48 -9.88 -1.45 -15.05
N ALA A 49 -11.19 -1.35 -15.26
CA ALA A 49 -11.80 -0.24 -15.98
C ALA A 49 -11.69 1.08 -15.20
N GLU A 50 -11.96 1.04 -13.90
CA GLU A 50 -11.84 2.20 -13.02
C GLU A 50 -10.37 2.65 -12.88
N PHE A 51 -9.45 1.69 -12.68
CA PHE A 51 -8.02 1.98 -12.61
C PHE A 51 -7.49 2.61 -13.90
N THR A 52 -7.85 2.05 -15.06
CA THR A 52 -7.46 2.59 -16.37
C THR A 52 -8.03 4.00 -16.59
N THR A 53 -9.24 4.28 -16.10
CA THR A 53 -9.84 5.62 -16.16
C THR A 53 -9.07 6.64 -15.33
N LEU A 54 -8.63 6.27 -14.11
CA LEU A 54 -7.78 7.13 -13.28
C LEU A 54 -6.45 7.45 -13.98
N LEU A 55 -5.81 6.45 -14.60
CA LEU A 55 -4.58 6.62 -15.37
C LEU A 55 -4.78 7.54 -16.58
N ALA A 56 -5.83 7.32 -17.37
CA ALA A 56 -6.16 8.17 -18.52
C ALA A 56 -6.40 9.62 -18.10
N GLY A 57 -7.05 9.84 -16.94
CA GLY A 57 -7.21 11.17 -16.37
C GLY A 57 -5.87 11.81 -15.97
N ALA A 58 -4.87 11.04 -15.54
CA ALA A 58 -3.54 11.56 -15.21
C ALA A 58 -2.75 11.95 -16.47
N VAL A 59 -2.98 11.27 -17.60
CA VAL A 59 -2.41 11.66 -18.91
C VAL A 59 -2.87 13.04 -19.34
N VAL A 60 -4.15 13.39 -19.08
CA VAL A 60 -4.68 14.74 -19.36
C VAL A 60 -3.91 15.83 -18.58
N ASP A 61 -3.43 15.50 -17.38
CA ASP A 61 -2.61 16.39 -16.55
C ASP A 61 -1.12 16.40 -16.96
N GLY A 62 -0.74 15.63 -17.99
CA GLY A 62 0.62 15.55 -18.50
C GLY A 62 1.46 14.40 -17.95
N ALA A 63 0.84 13.38 -17.32
CA ALA A 63 1.57 12.18 -16.92
C ALA A 63 2.11 11.42 -18.14
N THR A 64 3.35 10.95 -18.04
CA THR A 64 4.01 10.15 -19.09
C THR A 64 4.35 8.73 -18.61
N ALA A 65 4.31 8.50 -17.30
CA ALA A 65 4.55 7.20 -16.70
C ALA A 65 3.71 7.02 -15.42
N ALA A 66 3.42 5.77 -15.08
CA ALA A 66 2.96 5.38 -13.75
C ALA A 66 4.06 4.58 -13.06
N VAL A 67 4.24 4.81 -11.76
CA VAL A 67 5.26 4.14 -10.95
C VAL A 67 4.58 3.17 -9.99
N PHE A 68 5.05 1.94 -9.95
CA PHE A 68 4.51 0.84 -9.14
C PHE A 68 5.58 0.33 -8.17
N GLY A 69 5.13 -0.25 -7.05
CA GLY A 69 5.99 -0.73 -5.96
C GLY A 69 6.32 -2.22 -6.04
N ASP A 70 5.81 -2.92 -7.05
CA ASP A 70 5.89 -4.38 -7.19
C ASP A 70 7.32 -4.86 -7.41
N ILE A 71 7.68 -5.97 -6.76
CA ILE A 71 9.07 -6.44 -6.69
C ILE A 71 9.30 -7.59 -7.67
N ASP A 72 8.55 -8.68 -7.60
CA ASP A 72 8.84 -9.88 -8.41
C ASP A 72 7.61 -10.71 -8.80
N LEU A 73 6.39 -10.20 -8.58
CA LEU A 73 5.15 -10.85 -9.01
C LEU A 73 4.85 -10.59 -10.50
N ALA A 74 5.26 -11.51 -11.37
CA ALA A 74 5.14 -11.37 -12.84
C ALA A 74 3.71 -11.04 -13.32
N ALA A 75 2.70 -11.65 -12.70
CA ALA A 75 1.30 -11.40 -13.05
C ALA A 75 0.86 -9.96 -12.75
N HIS A 76 1.39 -9.33 -11.70
CA HIS A 76 1.12 -7.92 -11.39
C HIS A 76 1.76 -7.02 -12.45
N ARG A 77 3.04 -7.23 -12.74
CA ARG A 77 3.76 -6.48 -13.76
C ARG A 77 3.07 -6.56 -15.14
N ASP A 78 2.67 -7.76 -15.57
CA ASP A 78 1.95 -7.95 -16.84
C ASP A 78 0.64 -7.14 -16.88
N TRP A 79 -0.08 -7.11 -15.76
CA TRP A 79 -1.32 -6.35 -15.62
C TRP A 79 -1.07 -4.83 -15.62
N GLU A 80 -0.06 -4.36 -14.89
CA GLU A 80 0.34 -2.95 -14.83
C GLU A 80 0.79 -2.42 -16.20
N GLU A 81 1.63 -3.18 -16.91
CA GLU A 81 2.06 -2.85 -18.27
C GLU A 81 0.85 -2.82 -19.23
N LYS A 82 -0.12 -3.74 -19.07
CA LYS A 82 -1.36 -3.75 -19.85
C LYS A 82 -2.19 -2.48 -19.62
N VAL A 83 -2.49 -2.12 -18.37
CA VAL A 83 -3.33 -0.94 -18.06
C VAL A 83 -2.63 0.38 -18.39
N CYS A 84 -1.32 0.47 -18.19
CA CYS A 84 -0.54 1.63 -18.60
C CYS A 84 -0.55 1.81 -20.10
N ARG A 85 -0.31 0.74 -20.88
CA ARG A 85 -0.38 0.77 -22.34
C ARG A 85 -1.77 1.19 -22.83
N ALA A 86 -2.83 0.71 -22.20
CA ALA A 86 -4.21 1.09 -22.54
C ALA A 86 -4.47 2.59 -22.28
N ALA A 87 -3.89 3.15 -21.23
CA ALA A 87 -4.00 4.57 -20.90
C ALA A 87 -3.03 5.48 -21.67
N GLY A 88 -2.02 4.93 -22.37
CA GLY A 88 -0.97 5.72 -23.03
C GLY A 88 0.19 6.15 -22.12
N LEU A 89 0.42 5.41 -21.02
CA LEU A 89 1.51 5.62 -20.08
C LEU A 89 2.59 4.54 -20.22
N ARG A 90 3.81 4.87 -19.79
CA ARG A 90 4.86 3.88 -19.52
C ARG A 90 4.74 3.35 -18.09
N ALA A 91 4.72 2.04 -17.90
CA ALA A 91 4.89 1.45 -16.57
C ALA A 91 6.35 1.56 -16.12
N SER A 92 6.58 1.92 -14.87
CA SER A 92 7.91 2.04 -14.27
C SER A 92 7.92 1.29 -12.94
N LEU A 93 8.68 0.20 -12.87
CA LEU A 93 8.81 -0.64 -11.68
C LEU A 93 10.26 -0.55 -11.17
N PRO A 94 10.61 0.48 -10.38
CA PRO A 94 11.99 0.71 -9.95
C PRO A 94 12.52 -0.36 -8.98
N LEU A 95 11.63 -1.12 -8.32
CA LEU A 95 12.00 -2.15 -7.35
C LEU A 95 12.09 -3.55 -7.99
N TRP A 96 11.85 -3.66 -9.30
CA TRP A 96 11.68 -4.95 -9.96
C TRP A 96 12.94 -5.81 -9.90
N LEU A 97 12.81 -7.02 -9.32
CA LEU A 97 13.87 -8.00 -9.06
C LEU A 97 14.99 -7.51 -8.12
N GLU A 98 14.78 -6.41 -7.40
CA GLU A 98 15.68 -6.00 -6.34
C GLU A 98 15.55 -6.95 -5.13
N PRO A 99 16.62 -7.20 -4.35
CA PRO A 99 16.54 -8.08 -3.20
C PRO A 99 15.60 -7.50 -2.13
N ARG A 100 14.47 -8.18 -1.87
CA ARG A 100 13.44 -7.75 -0.91
C ARG A 100 14.02 -7.28 0.43
N ARG A 101 14.96 -8.05 1.02
CA ARG A 101 15.61 -7.65 2.28
C ARG A 101 16.41 -6.33 2.16
N ALA A 102 17.10 -6.12 1.05
CA ALA A 102 17.84 -4.88 0.84
C ALA A 102 16.90 -3.67 0.70
N LEU A 103 15.73 -3.86 0.07
CA LEU A 103 14.71 -2.81 -0.06
C LEU A 103 14.14 -2.35 1.29
N VAL A 104 13.81 -3.29 2.19
CA VAL A 104 13.32 -2.89 3.52
C VAL A 104 14.43 -2.25 4.35
N ASP A 105 15.66 -2.73 4.26
CA ASP A 105 16.81 -2.11 4.95
C ASP A 105 17.07 -0.68 4.43
N GLU A 106 16.95 -0.46 3.12
CA GLU A 106 17.04 0.88 2.50
C GLU A 106 15.92 1.80 2.99
N LEU A 107 14.66 1.33 2.98
CA LEU A 107 13.51 2.09 3.47
C LEU A 107 13.72 2.56 4.92
N LEU A 108 14.22 1.67 5.79
CA LEU A 108 14.54 1.99 7.18
C LEU A 108 15.74 2.96 7.28
N GLY A 109 16.77 2.75 6.46
CA GLY A 109 17.96 3.62 6.40
C GLY A 109 17.66 5.04 5.93
N LEU A 110 16.66 5.21 5.07
CA LEU A 110 16.14 6.51 4.64
C LEU A 110 15.29 7.21 5.71
N GLY A 111 14.89 6.51 6.79
CA GLY A 111 14.13 7.09 7.89
C GLY A 111 12.62 7.11 7.68
N PHE A 112 12.09 6.31 6.75
CA PHE A 112 10.65 6.11 6.65
C PHE A 112 10.12 5.38 7.89
N ARG A 113 8.90 5.75 8.32
CA ARG A 113 8.21 5.10 9.44
C ARG A 113 6.94 4.44 8.93
N ALA A 114 6.95 3.11 8.92
CA ALA A 114 5.84 2.28 8.46
C ALA A 114 5.18 1.56 9.65
N LEU A 115 3.86 1.68 9.83
CA LEU A 115 3.11 0.92 10.83
C LEU A 115 2.48 -0.31 10.20
N ILE A 116 2.56 -1.47 10.86
CA ILE A 116 1.88 -2.70 10.41
C ILE A 116 0.38 -2.56 10.67
N VAL A 117 -0.43 -2.65 9.62
CA VAL A 117 -1.90 -2.43 9.67
C VAL A 117 -2.72 -3.63 9.25
N ALA A 118 -2.12 -4.60 8.59
CA ALA A 118 -2.75 -5.88 8.30
C ALA A 118 -1.74 -7.01 8.45
N VAL A 119 -2.17 -8.15 8.96
CA VAL A 119 -1.40 -9.39 8.97
C VAL A 119 -2.29 -10.55 8.57
N LYS A 120 -1.74 -11.47 7.79
CA LYS A 120 -2.37 -12.73 7.42
C LYS A 120 -2.21 -13.70 8.58
N GLU A 121 -3.30 -14.15 9.19
CA GLU A 121 -3.29 -14.86 10.48
C GLU A 121 -2.61 -16.23 10.44
N ASP A 122 -2.57 -16.88 9.27
CA ASP A 122 -1.86 -18.15 9.09
C ASP A 122 -0.34 -17.98 8.91
N ALA A 123 0.12 -16.76 8.63
CA ALA A 123 1.54 -16.43 8.42
C ALA A 123 2.13 -15.66 9.62
N LEU A 124 1.39 -14.71 10.19
CA LEU A 124 1.91 -13.76 11.16
C LEU A 124 0.90 -13.50 12.31
N PRO A 125 1.37 -13.33 13.56
CA PRO A 125 0.50 -13.12 14.70
C PRO A 125 -0.02 -11.68 14.78
N ALA A 126 -1.29 -11.51 15.17
CA ALA A 126 -1.94 -10.20 15.31
C ALA A 126 -1.24 -9.22 16.28
N ARG A 127 -0.36 -9.71 17.16
CA ARG A 127 0.48 -8.86 18.05
C ARG A 127 1.47 -7.97 17.29
N LEU A 128 1.67 -8.18 15.98
CA LEU A 128 2.46 -7.30 15.13
C LEU A 128 1.71 -6.04 14.73
N LEU A 129 0.37 -6.04 14.74
CA LEU A 129 -0.44 -4.89 14.38
C LEU A 129 -0.13 -3.67 15.26
N GLY A 130 0.04 -2.52 14.64
CA GLY A 130 0.38 -1.25 15.27
C GLY A 130 1.85 -1.06 15.60
N ARG A 131 2.70 -2.08 15.44
CA ARG A 131 4.16 -1.91 15.58
C ARG A 131 4.71 -1.15 14.38
N THR A 132 5.68 -0.27 14.64
CA THR A 132 6.49 0.36 13.61
C THR A 132 7.52 -0.64 13.09
N LEU A 133 7.67 -0.76 11.77
CA LEU A 133 8.79 -1.51 11.20
C LEU A 133 10.11 -0.88 11.66
N ASP A 134 10.97 -1.75 12.18
CA ASP A 134 12.37 -1.50 12.46
C ASP A 134 13.14 -2.80 12.19
N ALA A 135 14.48 -2.76 12.28
CA ALA A 135 15.32 -3.94 12.00
C ALA A 135 14.97 -5.15 12.90
N GLY A 136 14.51 -4.92 14.13
CA GLY A 136 14.09 -5.97 15.04
C GLY A 136 12.75 -6.60 14.64
N VAL A 137 11.78 -5.78 14.26
CA VAL A 137 10.48 -6.24 13.73
C VAL A 137 10.65 -7.03 12.44
N VAL A 138 11.51 -6.57 11.53
CA VAL A 138 11.81 -7.29 10.27
C VAL A 138 12.43 -8.66 10.57
N ALA A 139 13.44 -8.72 11.43
CA ALA A 139 14.07 -9.99 11.82
C ALA A 139 13.06 -10.95 12.48
N GLU A 140 12.12 -10.41 13.27
CA GLU A 140 11.05 -11.18 13.87
C GLU A 140 10.08 -11.75 12.82
N ILE A 141 9.66 -10.95 11.83
CA ILE A 141 8.82 -11.38 10.71
C ILE A 141 9.48 -12.54 9.94
N GLU A 142 10.76 -12.40 9.59
CA GLU A 142 11.51 -13.45 8.90
C GLU A 142 11.66 -14.72 9.74
N SER A 143 11.86 -14.58 11.07
CA SER A 143 11.96 -15.73 11.98
C SER A 143 10.66 -16.55 12.06
N LEU A 144 9.52 -15.93 11.71
CA LEU A 144 8.22 -16.58 11.60
C LEU A 144 7.98 -17.20 10.21
N GLY A 145 8.95 -17.07 9.30
CA GLY A 145 8.90 -17.63 7.94
C GLY A 145 8.20 -16.74 6.91
N ALA A 146 7.87 -15.51 7.25
CA ALA A 146 7.27 -14.54 6.33
C ALA A 146 8.33 -13.72 5.59
N ASP A 147 7.95 -13.19 4.44
CA ASP A 147 8.78 -12.29 3.65
C ASP A 147 9.09 -10.96 4.35
N ALA A 148 10.29 -10.43 4.17
CA ALA A 148 10.74 -9.18 4.80
C ALA A 148 10.04 -7.91 4.28
N CYS A 149 9.41 -7.98 3.10
CA CYS A 149 8.58 -6.92 2.52
C CYS A 149 7.08 -7.22 2.59
N GLY A 150 6.69 -8.43 2.98
CA GLY A 150 5.30 -8.89 2.93
C GLY A 150 4.77 -9.09 1.51
N GLU A 151 5.66 -9.27 0.51
CA GLU A 151 5.33 -9.32 -0.92
C GLU A 151 4.39 -10.49 -1.26
N ASN A 152 4.32 -11.55 -0.44
CA ASN A 152 3.39 -12.66 -0.65
C ASN A 152 2.04 -12.45 0.07
N GLY A 153 1.77 -11.23 0.56
CA GLY A 153 0.54 -10.85 1.26
C GLY A 153 0.53 -11.22 2.74
N GLU A 154 1.68 -11.46 3.36
CA GLU A 154 1.77 -11.82 4.77
C GLU A 154 1.40 -10.66 5.71
N TYR A 155 1.72 -9.43 5.32
CA TYR A 155 1.33 -8.23 6.05
C TYR A 155 1.29 -7.00 5.13
N HIS A 156 0.64 -5.95 5.61
CA HIS A 156 0.64 -4.63 4.96
C HIS A 156 0.95 -3.53 5.97
N THR A 157 1.55 -2.45 5.47
CA THR A 157 1.91 -1.29 6.28
C THR A 157 1.33 0.01 5.76
N VAL A 158 1.22 1.01 6.62
CA VAL A 158 0.97 2.40 6.25
C VAL A 158 2.18 3.27 6.62
N LEU A 159 2.68 4.07 5.69
CA LEU A 159 3.69 5.08 5.98
C LEU A 159 3.05 6.25 6.72
N VAL A 160 3.60 6.58 7.90
CA VAL A 160 3.14 7.70 8.74
C VAL A 160 4.13 8.84 8.80
N ASP A 161 5.38 8.62 8.38
CA ASP A 161 6.43 9.64 8.38
C ASP A 161 7.57 9.23 7.44
N GLY A 162 8.41 10.19 7.03
CA GLY A 162 9.58 9.95 6.20
C GLY A 162 10.13 11.22 5.54
N PRO A 163 11.23 11.12 4.77
CA PRO A 163 11.94 12.27 4.19
C PRO A 163 11.07 13.24 3.38
N ASP A 164 10.07 12.72 2.66
CA ASP A 164 9.21 13.53 1.78
C ASP A 164 7.93 14.02 2.47
N PHE A 165 7.69 13.65 3.74
CA PHE A 165 6.52 14.09 4.49
C PHE A 165 6.78 15.50 5.05
N ALA A 166 5.92 16.46 4.71
CA ALA A 166 5.94 17.80 5.28
C ALA A 166 5.64 17.80 6.80
N ARG A 167 4.90 16.78 7.27
CA ARG A 167 4.66 16.49 8.68
C ARG A 167 4.28 15.02 8.86
N PRO A 168 4.57 14.40 10.01
CA PRO A 168 4.08 13.06 10.33
C PRO A 168 2.55 13.02 10.40
N LEU A 169 1.97 11.87 10.09
CA LEU A 169 0.56 11.58 10.36
C LEU A 169 0.41 11.12 11.81
N ASN A 170 -0.52 11.75 12.52
CA ASN A 170 -0.93 11.33 13.86
C ASN A 170 -2.05 10.30 13.74
N LEU A 171 -1.69 9.01 13.69
CA LEU A 171 -2.64 7.91 13.64
C LEU A 171 -2.72 7.21 15.00
N VAL A 172 -3.94 6.97 15.48
CA VAL A 172 -4.20 6.19 16.70
C VAL A 172 -5.15 5.03 16.40
N PRO A 173 -5.13 3.94 17.19
CA PRO A 173 -6.12 2.87 17.05
C PRO A 173 -7.56 3.42 17.13
N GLY A 174 -8.39 3.03 16.17
CA GLY A 174 -9.80 3.39 16.12
C GLY A 174 -10.64 2.61 17.15
N PRO A 175 -11.88 3.07 17.43
CA PRO A 175 -12.78 2.41 18.39
C PRO A 175 -13.11 0.97 18.00
N ALA A 176 -13.03 0.68 16.70
CA ALA A 176 -13.38 -0.59 16.11
C ALA A 176 -12.27 -1.66 16.32
N GLY A 177 -11.05 -1.23 16.67
CA GLY A 177 -9.96 -2.10 17.10
C GLY A 177 -9.37 -2.96 15.98
N ILE A 178 -9.11 -4.24 16.30
CA ILE A 178 -8.64 -5.23 15.32
C ILE A 178 -9.86 -5.91 14.69
N HIS A 179 -9.92 -5.90 13.35
CA HIS A 179 -10.93 -6.59 12.57
C HIS A 179 -10.34 -7.83 11.90
N HIS A 180 -11.13 -8.90 11.88
CA HIS A 180 -10.77 -10.13 11.19
C HIS A 180 -11.64 -10.25 9.93
N THR A 181 -11.02 -10.30 8.75
CA THR A 181 -11.71 -10.34 7.45
C THR A 181 -11.25 -11.55 6.62
N GLY A 182 -12.09 -11.98 5.67
CA GLY A 182 -11.86 -13.13 4.80
C GLY A 182 -12.79 -14.33 5.09
N GLU A 183 -13.08 -15.12 4.06
CA GLU A 183 -13.80 -16.40 4.16
C GLU A 183 -12.85 -17.55 3.79
N GLY A 184 -12.98 -18.71 4.46
CA GLY A 184 -12.14 -19.88 4.17
C GLY A 184 -10.76 -19.83 4.86
N PRO A 185 -9.67 -20.37 4.23
CA PRO A 185 -8.36 -20.52 4.87
C PRO A 185 -7.58 -19.20 5.00
N PHE A 186 -8.01 -18.14 4.32
CA PHE A 186 -7.32 -16.85 4.31
C PHE A 186 -8.03 -15.88 5.25
N ARG A 187 -7.51 -15.75 6.47
CA ARG A 187 -7.96 -14.77 7.45
C ARG A 187 -6.92 -13.67 7.60
N VAL A 188 -7.38 -12.43 7.60
CA VAL A 188 -6.54 -11.25 7.77
C VAL A 188 -7.02 -10.48 8.99
N ALA A 189 -6.11 -10.26 9.94
CA ALA A 189 -6.33 -9.33 11.04
C ALA A 189 -5.86 -7.94 10.60
N THR A 190 -6.70 -6.92 10.74
CA THR A 190 -6.45 -5.53 10.34
C THR A 190 -6.63 -4.61 11.53
N LEU A 191 -5.79 -3.59 11.66
CA LEU A 191 -5.91 -2.56 12.68
C LEU A 191 -6.63 -1.35 12.10
N ASP A 192 -7.79 -1.02 12.64
CA ASP A 192 -8.47 0.23 12.30
C ASP A 192 -7.69 1.40 12.94
N LEU A 193 -7.32 2.39 12.12
CA LEU A 193 -6.59 3.58 12.55
C LEU A 193 -7.44 4.82 12.31
N VAL A 194 -7.36 5.84 13.17
CA VAL A 194 -8.02 7.15 13.01
C VAL A 194 -7.01 8.28 13.08
N LEU A 195 -7.29 9.39 12.39
CA LEU A 195 -6.54 10.64 12.55
C LEU A 195 -6.88 11.24 13.91
N ALA A 196 -5.84 11.66 14.65
CA ALA A 196 -5.96 12.28 15.97
C ALA A 196 -5.54 13.75 15.96
#